data_AF-E9N3N7-F1
#
_entry.id   AF-E9N3N7-F1
#
_cell.length_a   1.000
_cell.length_b   1.000
_cell.length_c   1.000
_cell.angle_alpha   90.00
_cell.angle_beta   90.00
_cell.angle_gamma   90.00
#
_symmetry.space_group_name_H-M   'P 1'
#
loop_
_entity.id
_entity.type
_entity.pdbx_description
1 polymer ?
#
loop_
_entity_poly.entity_id
_entity_poly.type
_entity_poly.pdbx_seq_one_letter_code
_entity_poly.pdbx_strand_id
1 'polypeptide(L)' 'LVGESGCGKSTSIQLLERFYSPAEGQVLVDGLDTKTLNLSWLRSQLGLVSQEPILFDCSISENIQYGDNSREVSQD' A
#
# COMPACT_ATOMS: atom_id res chain seq x y z
N LEU A 1 -4.01 6.16 -13.59
CA LEU A 1 -5.07 5.35 -14.25
C LEU A 1 -6.24 6.25 -14.56
N VAL A 2 -6.77 6.23 -15.78
CA VAL A 2 -7.91 7.05 -16.20
C VAL A 2 -9.10 6.15 -16.52
N GLY A 3 -10.31 6.66 -16.34
CA GLY A 3 -11.56 5.93 -16.58
C GLY A 3 -12.68 6.44 -15.67
N GLU A 4 -13.92 6.08 -15.99
CA GLU A 4 -15.12 6.50 -15.28
C GLU A 4 -15.13 6.05 -13.80
N SER A 5 -15.96 6.67 -12.98
CA SER A 5 -16.15 6.22 -11.59
C SER A 5 -16.59 4.76 -11.57
N GLY A 6 -16.03 3.96 -10.67
CA GLY A 6 -16.32 2.52 -10.57
C GLY A 6 -15.63 1.62 -11.59
N CYS A 7 -14.80 2.14 -12.51
CA CYS A 7 -14.11 1.30 -13.51
C CYS A 7 -12.94 0.44 -12.97
N GLY A 8 -12.78 0.32 -11.65
CA GLY A 8 -11.77 -0.55 -11.02
C GLY A 8 -10.41 0.06 -10.71
N LYS A 9 -10.22 1.39 -10.86
CA LYS A 9 -8.92 2.06 -10.57
C LYS A 9 -8.39 1.76 -9.16
N SER A 10 -9.25 1.92 -8.14
CA SER A 10 -8.87 1.64 -6.75
C SER A 10 -8.68 0.14 -6.52
N THR A 11 -9.45 -0.70 -7.19
CA THR A 11 -9.30 -2.16 -7.14
C THR A 11 -7.94 -2.61 -7.67
N SER A 12 -7.41 -1.97 -8.73
CA SER A 12 -6.06 -2.25 -9.22
C SER A 12 -4.98 -1.96 -8.17
N ILE A 13 -5.13 -0.88 -7.40
CA ILE A 13 -4.23 -0.55 -6.30
C ILE A 13 -4.34 -1.61 -5.19
N GLN A 14 -5.57 -1.99 -4.81
CA GLN A 14 -5.81 -2.99 -3.76
C GLN A 14 -5.29 -4.40 -4.13
N LEU A 15 -5.28 -4.76 -5.42
CA LEU A 15 -4.65 -5.99 -5.90
C LEU A 15 -3.12 -5.93 -5.79
N LEU A 16 -2.52 -4.78 -6.09
CA LEU A 16 -1.07 -4.57 -5.95
C LEU A 16 -0.63 -4.62 -4.48
N GLU A 17 -1.41 -4.03 -3.57
CA GLU A 17 -1.20 -4.11 -2.11
C GLU A 17 -1.56 -5.47 -1.51
N ARG A 18 -2.01 -6.40 -2.36
CA ARG A 18 -2.40 -7.77 -2.01
C ARG A 18 -3.46 -7.83 -0.91
N PHE A 19 -4.37 -6.84 -0.90
CA PHE A 19 -5.61 -6.92 -0.10
C PHE A 19 -6.56 -7.99 -0.66
N TYR A 20 -6.50 -8.23 -1.96
CA TYR A 20 -7.23 -9.29 -2.65
C TYR A 20 -6.30 -10.11 -3.53
N SER A 21 -6.70 -11.35 -3.82
CA SER A 21 -6.09 -12.15 -4.88
C SER A 21 -6.94 -12.06 -6.14
N PRO A 22 -6.34 -11.95 -7.35
CA PRO A 22 -7.11 -12.03 -8.57
C PRO A 22 -7.70 -13.43 -8.72
N ALA A 23 -8.94 -13.51 -9.23
CA ALA A 23 -9.60 -14.78 -9.49
C ALA A 23 -8.87 -15.59 -10.57
N GLU A 24 -8.40 -14.91 -11.61
CA GLU A 24 -7.60 -15.47 -12.70
C GLU A 24 -6.45 -14.51 -13.04
N GLY A 25 -5.36 -15.05 -13.60
CA GLY A 25 -4.16 -14.27 -13.92
C GLY A 25 -3.22 -14.04 -12.72
N GLN A 26 -2.28 -13.11 -12.90
CA GLN A 26 -1.18 -12.87 -11.97
C GLN A 26 -0.90 -11.37 -11.84
N VAL A 27 -0.44 -10.96 -10.66
CA VAL A 27 0.09 -9.61 -10.42
C VAL A 27 1.57 -9.77 -10.17
N LEU A 28 2.40 -9.15 -11.01
CA LEU A 28 3.85 -9.30 -10.95
C LEU A 28 4.50 -8.00 -10.49
N VAL A 29 5.50 -8.10 -9.62
CA VAL A 29 6.43 -7.01 -9.27
C VAL A 29 7.83 -7.51 -9.63
N ASP A 30 8.54 -6.78 -10.47
CA ASP A 30 9.85 -7.18 -11.03
C ASP A 30 9.86 -8.59 -11.64
N GLY A 31 8.75 -8.98 -12.27
CA GLY A 31 8.57 -10.29 -12.88
C GLY A 31 8.28 -11.43 -11.91
N LEU A 32 8.23 -11.17 -10.60
CA LEU A 32 7.87 -12.14 -9.57
C LEU A 32 6.40 -11.99 -9.21
N ASP A 33 5.69 -13.11 -9.08
CA ASP A 33 4.30 -13.10 -8.62
C ASP A 33 4.23 -12.58 -7.18
N THR A 34 3.40 -11.56 -6.93
CA THR A 34 3.24 -10.98 -5.59
C THR A 34 2.79 -12.01 -4.56
N LYS A 35 2.17 -13.12 -4.97
CA LYS A 35 1.80 -14.24 -4.10
C LYS A 35 3.01 -15.00 -3.53
N THR A 36 4.16 -14.99 -4.21
CA THR A 36 5.38 -15.67 -3.75
C THR A 36 6.22 -14.81 -2.80
N LEU A 37 5.95 -13.50 -2.76
CA LEU A 37 6.66 -12.56 -1.90
C LEU A 37 6.11 -12.57 -0.47
N ASN A 38 6.94 -12.21 0.51
CA ASN A 38 6.45 -11.95 1.86
C ASN A 38 5.55 -10.70 1.84
N LEU A 39 4.37 -10.78 2.47
CA LEU A 39 3.37 -9.71 2.42
C LEU A 39 3.85 -8.41 3.09
N SER A 40 4.47 -8.52 4.27
CA SER A 40 4.97 -7.35 5.01
C SER A 40 6.10 -6.68 4.25
N TRP A 41 6.99 -7.47 3.65
CA TRP A 41 8.06 -6.94 2.79
C TRP A 41 7.50 -6.27 1.55
N LEU A 42 6.55 -6.89 0.84
CA LEU A 42 5.92 -6.29 -0.35
C LEU A 42 5.31 -4.93 -0.02
N ARG A 43 4.58 -4.83 1.09
CA ARG A 43 3.95 -3.58 1.53
C ARG A 43 4.95 -2.54 2.02
N SER A 44 6.09 -2.93 2.59
CA SER A 44 7.12 -1.96 2.96
C SER A 44 7.83 -1.33 1.76
N GLN A 45 7.71 -1.93 0.56
CA GLN A 45 8.19 -1.32 -0.69
C GLN A 45 7.17 -0.37 -1.33
N LEU A 46 5.96 -0.23 -0.78
CA LEU A 46 4.87 0.55 -1.36
C LEU A 46 4.50 1.74 -0.46
N GLY A 47 4.38 2.93 -1.06
CA GLY A 47 3.77 4.10 -0.43
C GLY A 47 2.35 4.30 -0.97
N LEU A 48 1.34 4.18 -0.11
CA LEU A 48 -0.06 4.44 -0.46
C LEU A 48 -0.49 5.83 0.00
N VAL A 49 -1.15 6.58 -0.89
CA VAL A 49 -1.91 7.78 -0.55
C VAL A 49 -3.35 7.56 -0.95
N SER A 50 -4.24 7.46 0.04
CA SER A 50 -5.67 7.26 -0.19
C SER A 50 -6.37 8.56 -0.61
N GLN A 51 -7.52 8.42 -1.28
CA GLN A 51 -8.35 9.56 -1.69
C GLN A 51 -8.86 10.36 -0.48
N GLU A 52 -9.24 9.66 0.58
CA GLU A 52 -9.56 10.22 1.90
C GLU A 52 -8.49 9.68 2.88
N PRO A 53 -7.48 10.48 3.25
CA PRO A 53 -6.43 10.06 4.17
C PRO A 53 -6.98 9.95 5.60
N ILE A 54 -6.60 8.87 6.29
CA ILE A 54 -6.96 8.64 7.69
C ILE A 54 -5.75 9.06 8.54
N LEU A 55 -6.00 9.86 9.57
CA LEU A 55 -5.02 10.21 10.59
C LEU A 55 -5.44 9.59 11.92
N PHE A 56 -4.46 9.28 12.76
CA PHE A 56 -4.65 8.83 14.12
C PHE A 56 -4.71 10.03 15.07
N ASP A 57 -5.38 9.85 16.21
CA ASP A 57 -5.45 10.83 17.30
C ASP A 57 -4.12 10.90 18.08
N CYS A 58 -3.09 11.39 17.38
CA CYS A 58 -1.73 11.58 17.86
C CYS A 58 -1.11 12.81 17.16
N SER A 59 0.12 13.15 17.49
CA SER A 59 0.78 14.31 16.89
C SER A 59 0.99 14.15 15.38
N ILE A 60 1.23 15.28 14.71
CA ILE A 60 1.54 15.29 13.28
C ILE A 60 2.83 14.50 13.01
N SER A 61 3.85 14.63 13.88
CA SER A 61 5.10 13.90 13.72
C SER A 61 4.90 12.39 13.86
N GLU A 62 4.05 11.94 14.79
CA GLU A 62 3.72 10.51 14.96
C GLU A 62 2.96 9.97 13.74
N ASN A 63 1.98 10.72 13.21
CA ASN A 63 1.28 10.34 11.98
C ASN A 63 2.21 10.21 10.77
N ILE A 64 3.22 11.09 10.64
CA ILE A 64 4.21 11.02 9.57
C ILE A 64 5.14 9.82 9.77
N GLN A 65 5.62 9.59 11.00
CA GLN A 65 6.49 8.46 11.33
C GLN A 65 5.82 7.11 11.09
N TYR A 66 4.50 7.03 11.23
CA TYR A 66 3.72 5.81 10.96
C TYR A 66 3.90 5.23 9.55
N GLY A 67 4.42 6.02 8.60
CA GLY A 67 4.79 5.53 7.27
C GLY A 67 5.88 4.46 7.28
N ASP A 68 6.71 4.37 8.33
CA ASP A 68 7.72 3.32 8.52
C ASP A 68 7.76 2.85 9.98
N ASN A 69 7.12 1.72 10.24
CA ASN A 69 7.03 1.13 11.58
C ASN A 69 8.30 0.39 12.03
N SER A 70 9.34 0.33 11.21
CA SER A 70 10.61 -0.35 11.54
C SER A 70 11.70 0.60 12.03
N ARG A 71 11.51 1.91 11.80
CA ARG A 71 12.49 2.95 12.09
C ARG A 71 12.05 3.78 13.28
N GLU A 72 12.95 3.95 14.25
CA GLU A 72 12.82 4.99 15.27
C GLU A 72 13.43 6.29 14.76
N VAL A 73 12.70 7.39 14.92
CA VAL A 73 13.16 8.73 14.53
C VAL A 73 13.50 9.52 15.79
N SER A 74 14.75 9.95 15.91
CA SER A 74 15.20 10.85 16.96
C SER A 74 14.46 12.19 16.87
N GLN A 75 13.93 12.67 17.98
CA GLN A 75 13.33 13.99 18.09
C GLN A 75 14.38 14.97 18.63
N ASP A 76 15.30 15.39 17.77
CA ASP A 76 16.21 16.51 18.06
C ASP A 76 15.53 17.86 17.79
#